data_AF-A0A434LJZ9-F1
#
_entry.id   AF-A0A434LJZ9-F1
#
_cell.length_a   1.000
_cell.length_b   1.000
_cell.length_c   1.000
_cell.angle_alpha   90.00
_cell.angle_beta   90.00
_cell.angle_gamma   90.00
#
_symmetry.space_group_name_H-M   'P 1'
#
loop_
_entity.id
_entity.type
_entity.pdbx_description
1 polymer ?
#
loop_
_entity_poly.entity_id
_entity_poly.type
_entity_poly.pdbx_seq_one_letter_code
_entity_poly.pdbx_strand_id
1 'polypeptide(L)' 'TVEAMKMENVLRAERRATVKRIAAKAGASLAVDEPILEFE' A
#
# COMPACT_ATOMS: atom_id res chain seq x y z
N THR A 1 -4.50 2.06 -4.79
CA THR A 1 -5.50 1.03 -4.47
C THR A 1 -4.83 -0.32 -4.60
N VAL A 2 -5.42 -1.37 -4.04
CA VAL A 2 -4.93 -2.75 -4.21
C VAL A 2 -6.08 -3.60 -4.75
N GLU A 3 -5.79 -4.52 -5.65
CA GLU A 3 -6.79 -5.47 -6.13
C GLU A 3 -6.67 -6.76 -5.33
N ALA A 4 -7.79 -7.24 -4.81
CA ALA A 4 -7.90 -8.53 -4.15
C ALA A 4 -9.15 -9.25 -4.63
N MET A 5 -9.01 -10.46 -5.19
CA MET A 5 -10.14 -11.30 -5.63
C MET A 5 -11.14 -10.58 -6.57
N LYS A 6 -10.64 -9.82 -7.57
CA LYS A 6 -11.43 -8.99 -8.51
C LYS A 6 -12.15 -7.80 -7.88
N MET A 7 -11.79 -7.44 -6.65
CA MET A 7 -12.29 -6.27 -5.95
C MET A 7 -11.16 -5.26 -5.77
N GLU A 8 -11.47 -3.97 -5.91
CA GLU A 8 -10.52 -2.90 -5.63
C GLU A 8 -10.71 -2.36 -4.20
N ASN A 9 -9.61 -2.28 -3.46
CA ASN A 9 -9.56 -1.80 -2.08
C ASN A 9 -8.74 -0.51 -2.00
N VAL A 10 -9.27 0.48 -1.28
CA VAL A 10 -8.58 1.74 -0.98
C VAL A 10 -7.92 1.63 0.40
N LEU A 11 -6.58 1.58 0.42
CA LEU A 11 -5.81 1.69 1.65
C LEU A 11 -5.70 3.17 2.06
N ARG A 12 -5.95 3.46 3.34
CA ARG A 12 -5.86 4.81 3.91
C ARG A 12 -4.85 4.80 5.04
N ALA A 13 -4.17 5.93 5.24
CA ALA A 13 -3.30 6.10 6.39
C ALA A 13 -4.13 6.08 7.69
N GLU A 14 -3.64 5.38 8.70
CA GLU A 14 -4.27 5.31 10.03
C GLU A 14 -4.27 6.66 10.76
N ARG A 15 -3.22 7.46 10.51
CA ARG A 15 -3.03 8.79 11.10
C ARG A 15 -2.38 9.75 10.08
N ARG A 16 -2.36 11.05 10.40
CA ARG A 16 -1.58 12.02 9.64
C ARG A 16 -0.09 11.73 9.79
N ALA A 17 0.60 11.56 8.67
CA ALA A 17 2.04 11.37 8.60
C ALA A 17 2.54 11.77 7.20
N THR A 18 3.85 11.98 7.07
CA THR A 18 4.50 12.26 5.78
C THR A 18 4.99 10.95 5.16
N VAL A 19 4.79 10.78 3.85
CA VAL A 19 5.31 9.61 3.13
C VAL A 19 6.83 9.73 3.00
N LYS A 20 7.55 8.78 3.59
CA LYS A 20 9.02 8.69 3.51
C LYS A 20 9.46 7.92 2.27
N ARG A 21 8.80 6.79 1.98
CA ARG A 21 9.17 5.89 0.88
C ARG A 21 7.95 5.12 0.37
N ILE A 22 7.94 4.88 -0.94
CA ILE A 22 7.02 3.95 -1.60
C ILE A 22 7.83 2.69 -1.94
N ALA A 23 7.46 1.55 -1.36
CA ALA A 23 8.18 0.29 -1.53
C ALA A 23 7.57 -0.60 -2.63
N ALA A 24 6.32 -0.33 -3.04
CA ALA A 24 5.64 -1.04 -4.11
C ALA A 24 5.61 -0.26 -5.45
N LYS A 25 5.42 -0.96 -6.56
CA LYS A 25 5.20 -0.39 -7.90
C LYS A 25 3.82 -0.78 -8.43
N ALA A 26 3.30 0.00 -9.37
CA ALA A 26 2.06 -0.35 -10.06
C ALA A 26 2.18 -1.72 -10.74
N GLY A 27 1.17 -2.58 -10.56
CA GLY A 27 1.15 -3.94 -11.10
C GLY A 27 2.00 -4.96 -10.32
N ALA A 28 2.66 -4.58 -9.22
CA ALA A 28 3.36 -5.53 -8.37
C ALA A 28 2.35 -6.44 -7.64
N SER A 29 2.65 -7.74 -7.59
CA SER A 29 1.95 -8.68 -6.71
C SER A 29 2.53 -8.57 -5.31
N LEU A 30 1.67 -8.40 -4.31
CA LEU A 30 2.08 -8.19 -2.93
C LEU A 30 1.72 -9.41 -2.08
N ALA A 31 2.64 -9.86 -1.24
CA ALA A 31 2.36 -10.86 -0.21
C ALA A 31 1.68 -10.23 1.02
N VAL A 32 1.10 -11.08 1.87
CA VAL A 32 0.63 -10.64 3.20
C VAL A 32 1.83 -10.11 3.99
N ASP A 33 1.65 -8.96 4.65
CA ASP A 33 2.66 -8.22 5.42
C ASP A 33 3.82 -7.61 4.60
N GLU A 34 3.72 -7.59 3.27
CA GLU A 34 4.71 -6.88 2.43
C GLU A 34 4.54 -5.35 2.55
N PRO A 35 5.61 -4.59 2.82
CA PRO A 35 5.52 -3.14 3.00
C PRO A 35 5.21 -2.42 1.67
N ILE A 36 4.20 -1.56 1.69
CA ILE A 36 3.78 -0.74 0.52
C ILE A 36 4.29 0.71 0.65
N LEU A 37 4.14 1.28 1.85
CA LEU A 37 4.49 2.67 2.17
C LEU A 37 5.20 2.72 3.52
N GLU A 38 6.22 3.56 3.62
CA GLU A 38 6.85 3.93 4.88
C GLU A 38 6.53 5.39 5.16
N PHE A 39 6.23 5.68 6.42
CA PHE A 39 5.92 7.02 6.92
C PHE A 39 7.01 7.49 7.88
N GLU A 40 7.15 8.81 8.02
CA GLU A 40 7.93 9.46 9.09
C GLU A 40 7.13 9.55 10.41
#